data_AF-A0A8J5MBZ8-F1
#
_entry.id   AF-A0A8J5MBZ8-F1
#
_cell.length_a   1.000
_cell.length_b   1.000
_cell.length_c   1.000
_cell.angle_alpha   90.00
_cell.angle_beta   90.00
_cell.angle_gamma   90.00
#
_symmetry.space_group_name_H-M   'P 1'
#
loop_
_entity.id
_entity.type
_entity.pdbx_description
1 polymer ?
#
loop_
_entity_poly.entity_id
_entity_poly.type
_entity_poly.pdbx_seq_one_letter_code
_entity_poly.pdbx_strand_id
1 'polypeptide(L)' 'MSESKLQEAEDFLHSRPTVDVTAVDISPNPAALTDELNLEVDFHLDVPVTNGVWDIEVCILYPATTKN' A
#
# COMPACT_ATOMS: atom_id res chain seq x y z
N MET A 1 0.60 -31.23 6.65
CA MET A 1 0.16 -29.83 6.62
C MET A 1 1.43 -28.99 6.44
N SER A 2 1.76 -28.32 5.34
CA SER A 2 1.03 -28.07 4.09
C SER A 2 2.01 -27.46 3.07
N GLU A 3 3.05 -28.20 2.65
CA GLU A 3 4.01 -27.70 1.65
C GLU A 3 3.29 -27.32 0.35
N SER A 4 2.26 -28.07 -0.03
CA SER A 4 1.38 -27.78 -1.17
C SER A 4 0.59 -26.46 -1.05
N LYS A 5 0.20 -26.03 0.18
CA LYS A 5 -0.54 -24.76 0.34
C LYS A 5 0.36 -23.53 0.23
N LEU A 6 1.64 -23.66 0.57
CA LEU A 6 2.61 -22.57 0.43
C LEU A 6 2.96 -22.38 -1.05
N GLN A 7 3.16 -23.49 -1.78
CA GLN A 7 3.42 -23.46 -3.21
C GLN A 7 2.24 -22.85 -4.01
N GLU A 8 1.00 -23.24 -3.70
CA GLU A 8 -0.20 -22.67 -4.34
C GLU A 8 -0.36 -21.17 -4.06
N ALA A 9 0.05 -20.69 -2.88
CA ALA A 9 0.00 -19.28 -2.54
C ALA A 9 1.08 -18.48 -3.30
N GLU A 10 2.29 -19.02 -3.43
CA GLU A 10 3.37 -18.42 -4.20
C GLU A 10 3.03 -18.33 -5.69
N ASP A 11 2.52 -19.42 -6.27
CA ASP A 11 2.09 -19.46 -7.69
C ASP A 11 0.92 -18.51 -7.94
N PHE A 12 0.00 -18.38 -6.98
CA PHE A 12 -1.10 -17.42 -7.07
C PHE A 12 -0.62 -15.97 -6.96
N LEU A 13 0.40 -15.68 -6.15
CA LEU A 13 1.00 -14.35 -6.08
C LEU A 13 1.79 -14.01 -7.35
N HIS A 14 2.48 -14.98 -7.95
CA HIS A 14 3.21 -14.82 -9.21
C HIS A 14 2.31 -14.70 -10.44
N SER A 15 1.05 -15.12 -10.34
CA SER A 15 0.06 -14.97 -11.42
C SER A 15 -0.74 -13.66 -11.36
N ARG A 16 -0.58 -12.86 -10.28
CA ARG A 16 -1.22 -11.56 -10.18
C ARG A 16 -0.49 -10.52 -11.04
N PRO A 17 -1.23 -9.60 -11.67
CA PRO A 17 -0.63 -8.42 -12.28
C PRO A 17 0.24 -7.68 -11.27
N THR A 18 1.41 -7.25 -11.72
CA THR A 18 2.35 -6.50 -10.91
C THR A 18 2.05 -5.01 -11.04
N VAL A 19 1.92 -4.35 -9.90
CA VAL A 19 1.83 -2.89 -9.82
C VAL A 19 3.16 -2.36 -9.31
N ASP A 20 3.84 -1.54 -10.10
CA ASP A 20 5.08 -0.88 -9.71
C ASP A 20 4.81 0.60 -9.48
N VAL A 21 4.99 1.09 -8.24
CA VAL A 21 4.77 2.49 -7.88
C VAL A 21 6.08 3.24 -8.05
N THR A 22 6.11 4.19 -9.00
CA THR A 22 7.34 4.90 -9.36
C THR A 22 7.50 6.21 -8.61
N ALA A 23 6.39 6.88 -8.28
CA ALA A 23 6.39 8.12 -7.51
C ALA A 23 5.08 8.28 -6.73
N VAL A 24 5.17 8.98 -5.60
CA VAL A 24 4.02 9.42 -4.81
C VAL A 24 4.27 10.85 -4.37
N ASP A 25 3.49 11.77 -4.91
CA ASP A 25 3.53 13.18 -4.56
C ASP A 25 2.36 13.53 -3.63
N ILE A 26 2.66 14.36 -2.63
CA ILE A 26 1.72 14.74 -1.58
C ILE A 26 1.58 16.26 -1.60
N SER A 27 0.38 16.77 -1.87
CA SER A 27 0.16 18.22 -1.99
C SER A 27 -1.25 18.63 -1.57
N PRO A 28 -1.42 19.63 -0.69
CA PRO A 28 -0.34 20.40 -0.05
C PRO A 28 0.39 19.59 1.03
N ASN A 29 1.68 19.86 1.19
CA ASN A 29 2.48 19.35 2.28
C ASN A 29 3.46 20.46 2.73
N PRO A 30 3.32 21.02 3.95
CA PRO A 30 2.43 20.61 5.04
C PRO A 30 0.94 20.98 4.81
N ALA A 31 0.05 20.19 5.41
CA ALA A 31 -1.40 20.41 5.47
C ALA A 31 -1.90 20.30 6.92
N ALA A 32 -3.10 20.82 7.24
CA ALA A 32 -3.68 20.59 8.55
C ALA A 32 -4.17 19.13 8.68
N LEU A 33 -4.15 18.58 9.90
CA LEU A 33 -4.55 17.19 10.15
C LEU A 33 -6.01 16.90 9.75
N THR A 34 -6.85 17.93 9.78
CA THR A 34 -8.27 17.86 9.40
C THR A 34 -8.50 18.00 7.90
N ASP A 35 -7.47 18.36 7.13
CA ASP A 35 -7.58 18.56 5.70
C ASP A 35 -7.60 17.20 4.97
N GLU A 36 -8.11 17.20 3.75
CA GLU A 36 -8.11 16.02 2.89
C GLU A 36 -6.67 15.64 2.49
N LEU A 37 -6.37 14.34 2.55
CA LEU A 37 -5.11 13.80 2.04
C LEU A 37 -5.21 13.62 0.53
N ASN A 38 -4.47 14.43 -0.21
CA ASN A 38 -4.34 14.30 -1.66
C ASN A 38 -3.01 13.62 -2.00
N LEU A 39 -3.10 12.51 -2.75
CA LEU A 39 -1.96 11.75 -3.25
C LEU A 39 -2.04 11.70 -4.77
N GLU A 40 -0.95 12.09 -5.43
CA GLU A 40 -0.72 11.83 -6.84
C GLU A 40 0.25 10.65 -6.95
N VAL A 41 -0.23 9.54 -7.52
CA VAL A 41 0.52 8.27 -7.57
C VAL A 41 0.81 7.94 -9.03
N ASP A 42 2.09 7.95 -9.39
CA ASP A 42 2.56 7.41 -10.65
C ASP A 42 2.86 5.93 -10.48
N PHE A 43 2.26 5.11 -11.34
CA PHE A 43 2.46 3.67 -11.31
C PHE A 43 2.49 3.06 -12.70
N HIS A 44 3.16 1.93 -12.82
CA HIS A 44 3.18 1.07 -13.99
C HIS A 44 2.44 -0.24 -13.71
N LEU A 45 1.65 -0.67 -14.68
CA LEU A 45 1.05 -2.00 -14.70
C LEU A 45 1.69 -2.81 -15.81
N ASP A 46 2.15 -4.01 -15.47
CA ASP A 46 2.61 -4.98 -16.46
C ASP A 46 1.46 -5.50 -17.35
N VAL A 47 0.26 -5.62 -16.77
CA VAL A 47 -0.97 -6.07 -17.41
C VAL A 47 -2.15 -5.19 -16.96
N PRO A 48 -3.09 -4.82 -17.85
CA PRO A 48 -4.27 -4.07 -17.45
C PRO A 48 -5.09 -4.76 -16.35
N VAL A 49 -5.49 -3.98 -15.33
CA VAL A 49 -6.31 -4.44 -14.20
C VAL A 49 -7.68 -3.75 -14.23
N THR A 50 -8.76 -4.51 -14.07
CA THR A 50 -10.13 -3.97 -14.08
C THR A 50 -10.63 -3.52 -12.70
N ASN A 51 -10.14 -4.12 -11.60
CA ASN A 51 -10.61 -3.88 -10.24
C ASN A 51 -9.45 -3.63 -9.26
N GLY A 52 -8.56 -2.69 -9.59
CA GLY A 52 -7.48 -2.27 -8.68
C GLY A 52 -8.05 -1.53 -7.47
N VAL A 53 -7.50 -1.79 -6.28
CA VAL A 53 -7.89 -1.13 -5.02
C VAL A 53 -6.63 -0.52 -4.41
N TRP A 54 -6.75 0.72 -3.93
CA TRP A 54 -5.72 1.39 -3.13
C TRP A 54 -6.25 1.51 -1.70
N ASP A 55 -5.51 0.94 -0.74
CA ASP A 55 -5.82 1.04 0.68
C ASP A 55 -4.82 1.99 1.36
N ILE A 56 -5.32 2.96 2.11
CA ILE A 56 -4.50 3.95 2.83
C ILE A 56 -4.71 3.74 4.33
N GLU A 57 -3.62 3.47 5.05
CA GLU A 57 -3.64 3.23 6.50
C GLU A 57 -2.97 4.38 7.27
N VAL A 58 -3.64 4.88 8.31
CA VAL A 58 -3.10 5.90 9.21
C VAL A 58 -2.59 5.24 10.49
N CYS A 59 -1.27 5.18 10.69
CA CYS A 59 -0.68 4.64 11.91
C CYS A 59 -0.53 5.73 12.99
N ILE A 60 -1.30 5.63 14.07
CA ILE A 60 -1.14 6.49 15.25
C ILE A 60 -0.06 5.87 16.16
N LEU A 61 1.14 6.45 16.14
CA LEU A 61 2.19 6.09 17.09
C LEU A 61 1.93 6.80 18.42
N TYR A 62 1.48 6.05 19.43
CA TYR A 62 1.44 6.57 20.79
C TYR A 62 2.88 6.66 21.34
N PRO A 63 3.28 7.78 21.95
CA PRO A 63 4.58 7.86 22.61
C PRO A 63 4.64 6.80 23.72
N ALA A 64 5.72 6.01 23.73
CA ALA A 64 5.97 5.05 24.79
C ALA A 64 6.01 5.81 26.13
N THR A 65 5.07 5.49 27.03
CA THR A 65 5.13 6.00 28.40
C THR A 65 6.34 5.36 29.07
N THR A 66 7.43 6.11 29.18
CA THR A 66 8.54 5.74 30.05
C THR A 66 8.00 5.78 31.49
N LYS A 67 7.67 4.62 32.06
CA LYS A 67 7.42 4.49 33.50
C LYS A 67 8.78 4.69 34.20
N ASN A 68 8.86 5.75 35.00
CA ASN A 68 9.92 5.96 35.97
C ASN A 68 9.88 4.89 37.07
#